data_AF-A0A1J5HMA1-F1
#
_entry.id   AF-A0A1J5HMA1-F1
#
_cell.length_a   1.000
_cell.length_b   1.000
_cell.length_c   1.000
_cell.angle_alpha   90.00
_cell.angle_beta   90.00
_cell.angle_gamma   90.00
#
_symmetry.space_group_name_H-M   'P 1'
#
loop_
_entity.id
_entity.type
_entity.pdbx_description
1 polymer ?
#
loop_
_entity_poly.entity_id
_entity_poly.type
_entity_poly.pdbx_seq_one_letter_code
_entity_poly.pdbx_strand_id
1 'polypeptide(L)' 'MQTQLADTEDKIQASRRFYNGTVRDFNTATQVFPKNIIAGMFNFQKREFFEIEDEEQRKNVKVDFSEKEHEGKK' A
#
# COMPACT_ATOMS: atom_id res chain seq x y z
N MET A 1 11.51 2.42 -20.05
CA MET A 1 12.06 2.53 -18.67
C MET A 1 11.26 3.53 -17.83
N GLN A 2 11.18 4.82 -18.17
CA GLN A 2 10.39 5.79 -17.36
C GLN A 2 8.88 5.51 -17.33
N THR A 3 8.27 5.07 -18.44
CA THR A 3 6.83 4.69 -18.47
C THR A 3 6.49 3.53 -17.54
N GLN A 4 7.37 2.53 -17.42
CA GLN A 4 7.13 1.36 -16.56
C GLN A 4 7.19 1.74 -15.08
N LEU A 5 8.00 2.73 -14.71
CA LEU A 5 8.04 3.26 -13.35
C LEU A 5 6.73 4.01 -13.04
N ALA A 6 6.24 4.84 -13.95
CA ALA A 6 4.96 5.52 -13.81
C ALA A 6 3.80 4.52 -13.68
N ASP A 7 3.74 3.49 -14.53
CA ASP A 7 2.72 2.44 -14.46
C ASP A 7 2.78 1.66 -13.14
N THR A 8 3.97 1.48 -12.57
CA THR A 8 4.16 0.80 -11.29
C THR A 8 3.69 1.68 -10.13
N GLU A 9 4.03 2.97 -10.15
CA GLU A 9 3.59 3.96 -9.15
C GLU A 9 2.05 4.07 -9.15
N ASP A 10 1.43 4.16 -10.32
CA ASP A 10 -0.03 4.20 -10.45
C ASP A 10 -0.70 2.94 -9.88
N LYS A 11 -0.12 1.76 -10.12
CA LYS A 11 -0.61 0.50 -9.52
C LYS A 11 -0.48 0.51 -8.00
N ILE A 12 0.66 0.96 -7.46
CA ILE A 12 0.87 1.06 -6.01
C ILE A 12 -0.17 1.99 -5.38
N GLN A 13 -0.43 3.14 -6.02
CA GLN A 13 -1.44 4.09 -5.55
C GLN A 13 -2.85 3.49 -5.63
N ALA A 14 -3.18 2.78 -6.70
CA ALA A 14 -4.46 2.10 -6.85
C ALA A 14 -4.66 1.02 -5.77
N SER A 15 -3.66 0.17 -5.54
CA SER A 15 -3.69 -0.87 -4.49
C SER A 15 -3.87 -0.26 -3.10
N ARG A 16 -3.19 0.87 -2.80
CA ARG A 16 -3.36 1.60 -1.54
C ARG A 16 -4.79 2.10 -1.36
N ARG A 17 -5.36 2.75 -2.37
CA ARG A 17 -6.75 3.25 -2.31
C ARG A 17 -7.74 2.10 -2.08
N PHE A 18 -7.53 0.97 -2.75
CA PHE A 18 -8.37 -0.22 -2.60
C PHE A 18 -8.29 -0.81 -1.19
N TYR A 19 -7.07 -0.98 -0.65
CA TYR A 19 -6.88 -1.45 0.72
C TYR A 19 -7.58 -0.53 1.73
N ASN A 20 -7.33 0.78 1.64
CA ASN A 20 -7.93 1.76 2.54
C ASN A 20 -9.46 1.81 2.40
N GLY A 21 -10.00 1.64 1.20
CA GLY A 21 -11.44 1.49 0.98
C GLY A 21 -12.01 0.29 1.73
N THR A 22 -11.40 -0.88 1.56
CA THR A 22 -11.83 -2.12 2.19
C THR A 22 -11.73 -2.04 3.73
N VAL A 23 -10.65 -1.47 4.26
CA VAL A 23 -10.49 -1.26 5.72
C VAL A 23 -11.56 -0.31 6.25
N ARG A 24 -11.89 0.76 5.52
CA ARG A 24 -12.96 1.69 5.91
C ARG A 24 -14.30 0.97 5.99
N ASP A 25 -14.64 0.22 4.97
CA ASP A 25 -15.92 -0.51 4.88
C ASP A 25 -16.00 -1.57 5.99
N PHE A 26 -14.90 -2.30 6.21
CA PHE A 26 -14.79 -3.27 7.29
C PHE A 26 -14.97 -2.62 8.67
N ASN A 27 -14.23 -1.55 8.96
CA ASN A 27 -14.32 -0.82 10.23
C ASN A 27 -15.71 -0.22 10.44
N THR A 28 -16.35 0.25 9.37
CA THR A 28 -17.72 0.77 9.44
C THR A 28 -18.69 -0.38 9.72
N ALA A 29 -18.55 -1.50 9.01
CA ALA A 29 -19.37 -2.68 9.20
C ALA A 29 -19.26 -3.26 10.62
N THR A 30 -18.08 -3.26 11.24
CA THR A 30 -17.93 -3.73 12.64
C THR A 30 -18.59 -2.82 13.67
N GLN A 31 -18.96 -1.58 13.30
CA GLN A 31 -19.59 -0.61 14.19
C GLN A 31 -21.10 -0.44 13.95
N VAL A 32 -21.62 -0.88 12.79
CA VAL A 32 -23.01 -0.67 12.38
C VAL A 32 -23.86 -1.92 12.60
N PHE A 33 -25.09 -1.74 13.09
CA PHE A 33 -26.07 -2.82 13.24
C PHE A 33 -26.51 -3.39 11.88
N PRO A 34 -26.70 -4.72 11.74
CA PRO A 34 -26.55 -5.77 12.76
C PRO A 34 -25.14 -6.36 12.86
N LYS A 35 -24.23 -5.94 11.97
CA LYS A 35 -22.91 -6.54 11.81
C LYS A 35 -22.02 -6.36 13.06
N ASN A 36 -22.22 -5.30 13.84
CA ASN A 36 -21.54 -5.08 15.12
C ASN A 36 -21.77 -6.18 16.17
N ILE A 37 -22.92 -6.89 16.13
CA ILE A 37 -23.20 -8.01 17.03
C ILE A 37 -22.29 -9.19 16.70
N ILE A 38 -22.23 -9.57 15.42
CA ILE A 38 -21.33 -10.61 14.92
C ILE A 38 -19.87 -10.18 15.17
N ALA A 39 -19.54 -8.91 14.97
CA ALA A 39 -18.23 -8.36 15.26
C ALA A 39 -17.83 -8.55 16.74
N GLY A 40 -18.74 -8.27 17.68
CA GLY A 40 -18.51 -8.53 19.10
C GLY A 40 -18.39 -10.01 19.43
N MET A 41 -19.25 -10.86 18.87
CA MET A 41 -19.24 -12.31 19.12
C MET A 41 -17.95 -13.00 18.66
N PHE A 42 -17.39 -12.56 17.53
CA PHE A 42 -16.16 -13.11 16.96
C PHE A 42 -14.92 -12.23 17.21
N ASN A 43 -15.05 -11.21 18.07
CA ASN A 43 -13.99 -10.28 18.44
C ASN A 43 -13.28 -9.61 17.24
N PHE A 44 -14.05 -9.25 16.21
CA PHE A 44 -13.53 -8.50 15.06
C PHE A 44 -13.20 -7.05 15.47
N GLN A 45 -11.91 -6.73 15.52
CA GLN A 45 -11.42 -5.39 15.86
C GLN A 45 -11.20 -4.52 14.62
N LYS A 46 -11.13 -3.19 14.83
CA LYS A 46 -10.80 -2.25 13.75
C LYS A 46 -9.41 -2.57 13.17
N ARG A 47 -9.29 -2.42 11.86
CA ARG A 47 -8.02 -2.50 11.13
C ARG A 47 -7.49 -1.09 10.87
N GLU A 48 -6.17 -0.96 10.83
CA GLU A 48 -5.51 0.31 10.53
C GLU A 48 -5.47 0.57 9.02
N PHE A 49 -5.48 1.86 8.65
CA PHE A 49 -5.28 2.26 7.26
C PHE A 49 -3.82 2.12 6.87
N PHE A 50 -3.58 1.85 5.59
CA PHE A 50 -2.24 1.90 5.02
C PHE A 50 -1.88 3.34 4.68
N GLU A 51 -1.35 4.04 5.67
CA GLU A 51 -0.83 5.40 5.56
C GLU A 51 0.69 5.36 5.31
N ILE A 52 1.20 6.33 4.55
CA ILE A 52 2.64 6.61 4.53
C ILE A 52 2.85 7.61 5.65
N GLU A 53 3.43 7.17 6.76
CA GLU A 53 3.79 8.05 7.88
C GLU A 53 4.98 8.96 7.54
N ASP A 54 5.77 8.59 6.53
CA ASP A 54 7.02 9.25 6.19
C ASP A 54 7.05 9.68 4.72
N GLU A 55 6.99 10.99 4.44
CA GLU A 55 7.03 11.55 3.08
C GLU A 55 8.25 11.07 2.28
N GLU A 56 9.32 10.62 2.94
CA GLU A 56 10.47 10.00 2.30
C GLU A 56 10.14 8.70 1.55
N GLN A 57 9.14 7.93 2.00
CA GLN A 57 8.69 6.73 1.30
C GLN A 57 7.91 7.01 0.00
N ARG A 58 7.55 8.28 -0.26
CA ARG A 58 7.04 8.71 -1.57
C ARG A 58 8.17 9.11 -2.54
N LYS A 59 9.40 9.31 -2.06
CA LYS A 59 10.50 9.69 -2.94
C LYS A 59 10.90 8.48 -3.78
N ASN A 60 10.82 8.65 -5.09
CA ASN A 60 11.23 7.66 -6.07
C ASN A 60 12.69 7.24 -5.79
N VAL A 61 12.92 5.97 -5.47
CA VAL A 61 14.28 5.46 -5.20
C VAL A 61 15.07 5.57 -6.51
N LYS A 62 16.10 6.43 -6.54
CA LYS A 62 17.00 6.55 -7.68
C LYS A 62 17.90 5.31 -7.72
N VAL A 63 17.49 4.29 -8.45
CA VAL A 63 18.36 3.15 -8.77
C VAL A 63 19.21 3.53 -9.98
N ASP A 64 20.48 3.83 -9.74
CA ASP A 64 21.46 4.07 -10.79
C ASP A 64 22.07 2.74 -11.23
N PHE A 65 21.74 2.30 -12.45
CA PHE A 65 22.19 1.01 -13.00
C PHE A 65 23.57 1.09 -13.67
N SER A 66 24.27 2.21 -13.54
CA SER A 66 25.51 2.51 -14.28
C SER A 66 26.78 1.83 -13.75
N GLU A 67 26.74 1.18 -12.58
CA GLU A 67 27.95 0.68 -11.90
C GLU A 67 28.34 -0.78 -12.18
N LYS A 68 27.70 -1.53 -13.09
CA LYS A 68 27.98 -2.97 -13.26
C LYS A 68 28.41 -3.46 -14.65
N GLU A 69 28.99 -2.62 -15.50
CA GLU A 69 29.49 -3.08 -16.83
C GLU A 69 31.01 -2.98 -17.09
N HIS A 70 31.85 -2.60 -16.11
CA HIS A 70 33.30 -2.43 -16.38
C HIS A 70 34.26 -3.15 -15.43
N GLU A 71 33.98 -4.40 -15.06
CA GLU A 71 35.01 -5.32 -14.54
C GLU A 71 35.00 -6.64 -15.33
N GLY A 72 35.69 -6.63 -16.48
CA GLY A 72 35.76 -7.80 -17.34
C GLY A 72 36.56 -7.62 -18.62
N LYS A 73 37.60 -6.77 -18.63
CA LYS A 73 38.66 -6.82 -19.65
C LYS A 73 40.00 -6.47 -19.03
N LYS A 74 40.70 -7.48 -18.54
CA LYS A 74 42.12 -7.72 -18.84
C LYS A 74 42.30 -9.21 -19.06
#